data_AF-A0A8H7ECR8-F1
#
_entry.id   AF-A0A8H7ECR8-F1
#
_cell.length_a   1.000
_cell.length_b   1.000
_cell.length_c   1.000
_cell.angle_alpha   90.00
_cell.angle_beta   90.00
_cell.angle_gamma   90.00
#
_symmetry.space_group_name_H-M   'P 1'
#
loop_
_entity.id
_entity.type
_entity.pdbx_description
1 polymer ?
#
loop_
_entity_poly.entity_id
_entity_poly.type
_entity_poly.pdbx_seq_one_letter_code
_entity_poly.pdbx_strand_id
1 'polypeptide(L)'
;MHFSPSRLVIGIAVFVAVSFFYTINSISARDPTSVFFNPRKGYAPRYSAIRRQQAESFISSYNPANVTKAGGEKQRKLCVGIPSYQRDGAQYLPDAVGSLLDGLTPEERQEIYLIVFIPHSNPEAHPAHNEEWLAGLADEVLTYGYGFDRMQYIRIMEARNNFLEKGLFDYQYLLDKCTEKFTPYVALFEDDTVAVDGWYHRTLSAIQEAEQQAALQRAKPDFLYLRLFYTEEFLGWNAEEWRTYLKNSAYVAMVPTIVILFFRFAQPTTKLTLALVTPRSFLAMYTILGILILTYFGLGRITVQPMAVGVHEMPRFACCSQAFVFPTVKAGELVDYFKERHLGYMDVITEDFANERGELRYAITPPLVQHVGRKSFHGNDIGPMSKWMLSVAEKTWSFAFEKFDWRALKKEHEEVARMRDEAKDIAAAGQEI
;
A
#
# COMPACT_ATOMS: atom_id res chain seq x y z
N MET A 1 25.94 -38.39 -38.23
CA MET A 1 24.98 -37.27 -38.34
C MET A 1 25.74 -35.97 -38.10
N HIS A 2 26.05 -35.21 -39.15
CA HIS A 2 26.67 -33.89 -39.01
C HIS A 2 25.59 -32.88 -38.60
N PHE A 3 25.62 -32.41 -37.35
CA PHE A 3 24.83 -31.24 -36.96
C PHE A 3 25.40 -30.03 -37.71
N SER A 4 24.63 -29.50 -38.66
CA SER A 4 24.98 -28.25 -39.31
C SER A 4 25.10 -27.16 -38.24
N PRO A 5 26.22 -26.41 -38.17
CA PRO A 5 26.38 -25.31 -37.22
C PRO A 5 25.23 -24.31 -37.27
N SER A 6 24.64 -24.10 -38.45
CA SER A 6 23.45 -23.25 -38.63
C SER A 6 22.21 -23.79 -37.92
N ARG A 7 21.98 -25.12 -37.91
CA ARG A 7 20.85 -25.75 -37.21
C ARG A 7 21.03 -25.68 -35.69
N LEU A 8 22.27 -25.80 -35.21
CA LEU A 8 22.59 -25.62 -33.79
C LEU A 8 22.33 -24.19 -33.34
N VAL A 9 22.81 -23.20 -34.10
CA VAL A 9 22.60 -21.76 -33.80
C VAL A 9 21.11 -21.40 -33.82
N ILE A 10 20.36 -21.90 -34.80
CA ILE A 10 18.89 -21.70 -34.85
C ILE A 10 18.22 -22.36 -33.65
N GLY A 11 18.61 -23.60 -33.30
CA GLY A 11 18.06 -24.30 -32.13
C GLY A 11 18.31 -23.55 -30.82
N ILE A 12 19.53 -23.03 -30.62
CA ILE A 12 19.87 -22.21 -29.45
C ILE A 12 19.08 -20.91 -29.45
N ALA A 13 18.98 -20.21 -30.59
CA ALA A 13 18.22 -18.97 -30.69
C ALA A 13 16.73 -19.17 -30.37
N VAL A 14 16.12 -20.25 -30.88
CA VAL A 14 14.73 -20.63 -30.57
C VAL A 14 14.58 -20.96 -29.09
N PHE A 15 15.49 -21.75 -28.51
CA PHE A 15 15.45 -22.08 -27.08
C PHE A 15 15.56 -20.84 -26.19
N VAL A 16 16.48 -19.93 -26.51
CA VAL A 16 16.64 -18.65 -25.79
C VAL A 16 15.39 -17.80 -25.94
N ALA A 17 14.83 -17.67 -27.15
CA ALA A 17 13.61 -16.92 -27.36
C ALA A 17 12.42 -17.49 -26.58
N VAL A 18 12.20 -18.81 -26.64
CA VAL A 18 11.12 -19.49 -25.90
C VAL A 18 11.32 -19.33 -24.39
N SER A 19 12.54 -19.51 -23.90
CA SER A 19 12.86 -19.34 -22.47
C SER A 19 12.65 -17.90 -22.01
N PHE A 20 13.05 -16.93 -22.83
CA PHE A 20 12.85 -15.51 -22.58
C PHE A 20 11.36 -15.17 -22.52
N PHE A 21 10.57 -15.56 -23.52
CA PHE A 21 9.12 -15.33 -23.55
C PHE A 21 8.40 -16.04 -22.39
N TYR A 22 8.80 -17.27 -22.05
CA TYR A 22 8.23 -17.99 -20.91
C TYR A 22 8.51 -17.26 -19.59
N THR A 23 9.76 -16.84 -19.38
CA THR A 23 10.19 -16.15 -18.16
C THR A 23 9.48 -14.80 -18.02
N ILE A 24 9.40 -14.04 -19.12
CA ILE A 24 8.66 -12.77 -19.18
C ILE A 24 7.19 -12.97 -18.83
N ASN A 25 6.53 -13.92 -19.48
CA ASN A 25 5.12 -14.22 -19.19
C ASN A 25 4.94 -14.72 -17.74
N SER A 26 5.94 -15.33 -17.13
CA SER A 26 5.84 -15.79 -15.74
C SER A 26 5.97 -14.63 -14.74
N ILE A 27 6.94 -13.74 -14.95
CA ILE A 27 7.24 -12.63 -14.06
C ILE A 27 6.21 -11.50 -14.24
N SER A 28 6.04 -11.05 -15.48
CA SER A 28 5.18 -9.91 -15.81
C SER A 28 3.69 -10.24 -15.75
N ALA A 29 3.29 -11.51 -15.67
CA ALA A 29 1.88 -11.88 -15.50
C ALA A 29 1.24 -11.40 -14.20
N ARG A 30 2.05 -10.97 -13.22
CA ARG A 30 1.55 -10.39 -11.96
C ARG A 30 1.71 -8.88 -11.87
N ASP A 31 2.25 -8.25 -12.91
CA ASP A 31 2.39 -6.81 -12.97
C ASP A 31 1.17 -6.20 -13.67
N PRO A 32 0.31 -5.44 -12.96
CA PRO A 32 -0.90 -4.86 -13.53
C PRO A 32 -0.63 -3.86 -14.66
N THR A 33 0.61 -3.40 -14.78
CA THR A 33 1.07 -2.43 -15.80
C THR A 33 1.66 -3.12 -17.04
N SER A 34 1.72 -4.45 -17.04
CA SER A 34 2.24 -5.25 -18.15
C SER A 34 1.19 -5.59 -19.20
N VAL A 35 1.62 -5.70 -20.46
CA VAL A 35 0.82 -6.29 -21.55
C VAL A 35 0.62 -7.80 -21.34
N PHE A 36 1.51 -8.46 -20.58
CA PHE A 36 1.43 -9.89 -20.26
C PHE A 36 0.62 -10.18 -18.98
N PHE A 37 0.00 -9.15 -18.37
CA PHE A 37 -0.73 -9.29 -17.12
C PHE A 37 -1.82 -10.36 -17.22
N ASN A 38 -1.85 -11.26 -16.25
CA ASN A 38 -2.90 -12.26 -16.11
C ASN A 38 -3.68 -11.97 -14.82
N PRO A 39 -4.90 -11.44 -14.89
CA PRO A 39 -5.71 -11.10 -13.71
C PRO A 39 -5.87 -12.28 -12.74
N ARG A 40 -5.99 -13.51 -13.24
CA ARG A 40 -6.13 -14.70 -12.38
C ARG A 40 -4.85 -15.02 -11.59
N LYS A 41 -3.68 -14.59 -12.07
CA LYS A 41 -2.40 -14.75 -11.37
C LYS A 41 -2.05 -13.54 -10.51
N GLY A 42 -2.39 -12.34 -10.99
CA GLY A 42 -2.09 -11.07 -10.33
C GLY A 42 -2.93 -10.83 -9.08
N TYR A 43 -4.25 -11.03 -9.18
CA TYR A 43 -5.21 -10.87 -8.07
C TYR A 43 -5.39 -12.15 -7.25
N ALA A 44 -4.54 -13.17 -7.43
CA ALA A 44 -4.64 -14.38 -6.64
C ALA A 44 -4.14 -14.11 -5.20
N PRO A 45 -4.96 -14.30 -4.16
CA PRO A 45 -4.53 -14.14 -2.78
C PRO A 45 -3.47 -15.20 -2.44
N ARG A 46 -2.41 -14.78 -1.76
CA ARG A 46 -1.31 -15.62 -1.30
C ARG A 46 -0.99 -15.32 0.16
N TYR A 47 -0.34 -14.19 0.41
CA TYR A 47 0.03 -13.78 1.75
C TYR A 47 -1.19 -13.22 2.49
N SER A 48 -2.07 -12.48 1.81
CA SER A 48 -3.34 -12.03 2.41
C SER A 48 -4.21 -13.18 2.90
N ALA A 49 -4.31 -14.29 2.15
CA ALA A 49 -5.04 -15.49 2.59
C ALA A 49 -4.46 -16.08 3.88
N ILE A 50 -3.13 -16.14 4.00
CA ILE A 50 -2.46 -16.61 5.22
C ILE A 50 -2.75 -15.66 6.37
N ARG A 51 -2.67 -14.35 6.13
CA ARG A 51 -2.91 -13.34 7.18
C ARG A 51 -4.35 -13.36 7.68
N ARG A 52 -5.34 -13.56 6.80
CA ARG A 52 -6.74 -13.76 7.18
C ARG A 52 -6.91 -14.99 8.06
N GLN A 53 -6.31 -16.12 7.69
CA GLN A 53 -6.36 -17.34 8.51
C GLN A 53 -5.74 -17.11 9.91
N GLN A 54 -4.62 -16.37 10.00
CA GLN A 54 -4.00 -16.02 11.28
C GLN A 54 -4.90 -15.12 12.12
N ALA A 55 -5.50 -14.09 11.51
CA ALA A 55 -6.45 -13.19 12.16
C ALA A 55 -7.68 -13.95 12.71
N GLU A 56 -8.29 -14.80 11.88
CA GLU A 56 -9.41 -15.66 12.29
C GLU A 56 -9.01 -16.57 13.45
N SER A 57 -7.83 -17.20 13.39
CA SER A 57 -7.31 -18.03 14.48
C SER A 57 -7.14 -17.23 15.76
N PHE A 58 -6.58 -16.02 15.69
CA PHE A 58 -6.39 -15.14 16.84
C PHE A 58 -7.72 -14.79 17.50
N ILE A 59 -8.69 -14.30 16.72
CA ILE A 59 -10.03 -13.95 17.22
C ILE A 59 -10.74 -15.17 17.82
N SER A 60 -10.68 -16.34 17.16
CA SER A 60 -11.29 -17.57 17.67
C SER A 60 -10.66 -18.09 18.97
N SER A 61 -9.40 -17.73 19.23
CA SER A 61 -8.66 -18.08 20.45
C SER A 61 -8.81 -17.06 21.57
N TYR A 62 -9.66 -16.04 21.39
CA TYR A 62 -9.87 -14.98 22.36
C TYR A 62 -10.16 -15.52 23.75
N ASN A 63 -9.39 -15.04 24.73
CA ASN A 63 -9.58 -15.33 26.14
C ASN A 63 -9.33 -14.05 26.95
N PRO A 64 -10.32 -13.53 27.69
CA PRO A 64 -10.19 -12.28 28.44
C PRO A 64 -9.03 -12.28 29.45
N ALA A 65 -8.62 -13.45 29.95
CA ALA A 65 -7.52 -13.57 30.91
C ALA A 65 -6.14 -13.21 30.31
N ASN A 66 -5.99 -13.29 28.99
CA ASN A 66 -4.71 -13.14 28.29
C ASN A 66 -4.63 -11.85 27.46
N VAL A 67 -5.60 -10.94 27.59
CA VAL A 67 -5.65 -9.72 26.78
C VAL A 67 -4.76 -8.65 27.38
N THR A 68 -3.90 -8.08 26.54
CA THR A 68 -3.21 -6.82 26.84
C THR A 68 -3.95 -5.66 26.19
N LYS A 69 -4.17 -4.58 26.95
CA LYS A 69 -4.80 -3.33 26.50
C LYS A 69 -3.77 -2.23 26.33
N ALA A 70 -4.19 -1.07 25.85
CA ALA A 70 -3.36 0.12 25.79
C ALA A 70 -2.76 0.45 27.17
N GLY A 71 -1.50 0.86 27.17
CA GLY A 71 -0.80 1.35 28.34
C GLY A 71 -1.29 2.73 28.78
N GLY A 72 -0.57 3.33 29.73
CA GLY A 72 -0.83 4.70 30.16
C GLY A 72 -0.60 5.70 29.01
N GLU A 73 -1.21 6.89 29.09
CA GLU A 73 -1.18 7.91 28.03
C GLU A 73 0.24 8.19 27.49
N LYS A 74 1.24 8.32 28.38
CA LYS A 74 2.64 8.60 28.02
C LYS A 74 3.35 7.48 27.26
N GLN A 75 2.84 6.25 27.31
CA GLN A 75 3.41 5.11 26.60
C GLN A 75 2.84 4.98 25.17
N ARG A 76 1.68 5.57 24.91
CA ARG A 76 0.97 5.40 23.64
C ARG A 76 1.67 6.19 22.53
N LYS A 77 1.83 5.54 21.38
CA LYS A 77 2.42 6.12 20.17
C LYS A 77 1.41 6.30 19.05
N LEU A 78 0.43 5.41 18.97
CA LEU A 78 -0.56 5.35 17.91
C LEU A 78 -1.98 5.26 18.47
N CYS A 79 -2.88 6.12 18.01
CA CYS A 79 -4.31 5.83 18.06
C CYS A 79 -4.70 5.13 16.76
N VAL A 80 -5.17 3.90 16.84
CA VAL A 80 -5.62 3.11 15.69
C VAL A 80 -7.14 3.19 15.63
N GLY A 81 -7.69 3.74 14.55
CA GLY A 81 -9.13 3.84 14.32
C GLY A 81 -9.59 2.95 13.18
N ILE A 82 -10.68 2.20 13.38
CA ILE A 82 -11.31 1.37 12.34
C ILE A 82 -12.80 1.69 12.27
N PRO A 83 -13.31 2.37 11.21
CA PRO A 83 -14.74 2.49 10.98
C PRO A 83 -15.26 1.19 10.35
N SER A 84 -16.26 0.56 10.97
CA SER A 84 -16.79 -0.73 10.51
C SER A 84 -18.27 -0.68 10.17
N TYR A 85 -18.57 -1.05 8.93
CA TYR A 85 -19.90 -0.96 8.35
C TYR A 85 -20.52 -2.34 8.17
N GLN A 86 -21.82 -2.45 8.44
CA GLN A 86 -22.57 -3.67 8.16
C GLN A 86 -22.60 -3.87 6.63
N ARG A 87 -22.17 -5.04 6.17
CA ARG A 87 -22.27 -5.46 4.77
C ARG A 87 -23.01 -6.80 4.71
N ASP A 88 -24.00 -6.92 3.84
CA ASP A 88 -24.80 -8.14 3.75
C ASP A 88 -23.98 -9.34 3.26
N GLY A 89 -23.88 -10.35 4.11
CA GLY A 89 -23.18 -11.61 3.85
C GLY A 89 -21.66 -11.50 3.80
N ALA A 90 -21.06 -10.45 4.38
CA ALA A 90 -19.62 -10.33 4.53
C ALA A 90 -19.26 -9.68 5.87
N GLN A 91 -18.31 -10.28 6.59
CA GLN A 91 -17.79 -9.75 7.85
C GLN A 91 -16.27 -9.68 7.75
N TYR A 92 -15.73 -8.47 7.66
CA TYR A 92 -14.28 -8.25 7.49
C TYR A 92 -13.59 -7.76 8.76
N LEU A 93 -14.35 -7.17 9.69
CA LEU A 93 -13.81 -6.62 10.94
C LEU A 93 -12.95 -7.61 11.76
N PRO A 94 -13.30 -8.91 11.90
CA PRO A 94 -12.44 -9.88 12.56
C PRO A 94 -11.06 -10.01 11.90
N ASP A 95 -11.02 -9.98 10.57
CA ASP A 95 -9.76 -10.06 9.81
C ASP A 95 -8.90 -8.81 10.06
N ALA A 96 -9.51 -7.62 10.03
CA ALA A 96 -8.83 -6.36 10.28
C ALA A 96 -8.29 -6.27 11.72
N VAL A 97 -9.15 -6.45 12.72
CA VAL A 97 -8.74 -6.41 14.14
C VAL A 97 -7.75 -7.52 14.46
N GLY A 98 -8.03 -8.75 14.01
CA GLY A 98 -7.17 -9.90 14.26
C GLY A 98 -5.79 -9.72 13.62
N SER A 99 -5.70 -9.22 12.39
CA SER A 99 -4.40 -9.01 11.73
C SER A 99 -3.60 -7.83 12.28
N LEU A 100 -4.26 -6.83 12.88
CA LEU A 100 -3.59 -5.73 13.57
C LEU A 100 -3.03 -6.13 14.93
N LEU A 101 -3.67 -7.08 15.62
CA LEU A 101 -3.32 -7.49 16.99
C LEU A 101 -2.49 -8.77 17.06
N ASP A 102 -2.70 -9.71 16.15
CA ASP A 102 -1.96 -10.97 16.11
C ASP A 102 -0.47 -10.73 15.86
N GLY A 103 0.37 -11.34 16.69
CA GLY A 103 1.84 -11.21 16.64
C GLY A 103 2.40 -10.06 17.48
N LEU A 104 1.60 -9.06 17.88
CA LEU A 104 2.09 -7.97 18.71
C LEU A 104 2.59 -8.48 20.06
N THR A 105 3.76 -7.98 20.47
CA THR A 105 4.22 -8.13 21.86
C THR A 105 3.31 -7.34 22.81
N PRO A 106 3.22 -7.71 24.11
CA PRO A 106 2.48 -6.94 25.10
C PRO A 106 2.88 -5.45 25.11
N GLU A 107 4.16 -5.18 24.90
CA GLU A 107 4.74 -3.85 24.86
C GLU A 107 4.25 -3.06 23.64
N GLU A 108 4.26 -3.66 22.45
CA GLU A 108 3.72 -3.01 21.24
C GLU A 108 2.22 -2.77 21.39
N ARG A 109 1.48 -3.74 21.95
CA ARG A 109 0.05 -3.60 22.21
C ARG A 109 -0.26 -2.45 23.18
N GLN A 110 0.58 -2.22 24.19
CA GLN A 110 0.45 -1.10 25.12
C GLN A 110 0.70 0.26 24.47
N GLU A 111 1.48 0.32 23.39
CA GLU A 111 1.74 1.57 22.67
C GLU A 111 0.61 1.94 21.67
N ILE A 112 -0.37 1.06 21.48
CA ILE A 112 -1.53 1.25 20.61
C ILE A 112 -2.80 1.50 21.43
N TYR A 113 -3.55 2.56 21.10
CA TYR A 113 -4.93 2.73 21.55
C TYR A 113 -5.89 2.41 20.40
N LEU A 114 -6.58 1.28 20.47
CA LEU A 114 -7.45 0.77 19.40
C LEU A 114 -8.91 1.21 19.61
N ILE A 115 -9.41 2.02 18.68
CA ILE A 115 -10.81 2.41 18.56
C ILE A 115 -11.44 1.66 17.38
N VAL A 116 -12.49 0.90 17.65
CA VAL A 116 -13.36 0.36 16.60
C VAL A 116 -14.66 1.14 16.62
N PHE A 117 -14.94 1.85 15.54
CA PHE A 117 -16.11 2.70 15.40
C PHE A 117 -17.21 1.96 14.63
N ILE A 118 -18.39 1.87 15.24
CA ILE A 118 -19.61 1.35 14.61
C ILE A 118 -20.48 2.56 14.24
N PRO A 119 -20.40 3.06 12.99
CA PRO A 119 -20.96 4.33 12.56
C PRO A 119 -22.42 4.16 12.13
N HIS A 120 -23.24 3.49 12.92
CA HIS A 120 -24.67 3.31 12.62
C HIS A 120 -25.52 4.08 13.62
N SER A 121 -26.61 4.69 13.15
CA SER A 121 -27.60 5.30 14.04
C SER A 121 -28.26 4.27 14.98
N ASN A 122 -28.30 3.00 14.55
CA ASN A 122 -28.59 1.84 15.38
C ASN A 122 -27.37 0.89 15.41
N PRO A 123 -26.51 0.97 16.44
CA PRO A 123 -25.29 0.14 16.53
C PRO A 123 -25.57 -1.37 16.56
N GLU A 124 -26.71 -1.80 17.11
CA GLU A 124 -27.07 -3.24 17.22
C GLU A 124 -27.29 -3.92 15.86
N ALA A 125 -27.47 -3.15 14.79
CA ALA A 125 -27.54 -3.69 13.43
C ALA A 125 -26.19 -4.27 12.96
N HIS A 126 -25.07 -3.84 13.56
CA HIS A 126 -23.76 -4.33 13.21
C HIS A 126 -23.50 -5.70 13.88
N PRO A 127 -23.16 -6.77 13.11
CA PRO A 127 -23.05 -8.13 13.65
C PRO A 127 -22.00 -8.25 14.76
N ALA A 128 -20.94 -7.44 14.70
CA ALA A 128 -19.88 -7.47 15.70
C ALA A 128 -20.18 -6.63 16.96
N HIS A 129 -21.27 -5.85 17.01
CA HIS A 129 -21.49 -4.88 18.10
C HIS A 129 -21.56 -5.55 19.48
N ASN A 130 -22.22 -6.70 19.55
CA ASN A 130 -22.44 -7.45 20.79
C ASN A 130 -21.45 -8.60 20.99
N GLU A 131 -20.40 -8.66 20.17
CA GLU A 131 -19.39 -9.72 20.27
C GLU A 131 -18.42 -9.42 21.43
N GLU A 132 -18.26 -10.38 22.35
CA GLU A 132 -17.40 -10.22 23.52
C GLU A 132 -15.94 -9.98 23.15
N TRP A 133 -15.45 -10.62 22.09
CA TRP A 133 -14.06 -10.45 21.63
C TRP A 133 -13.78 -9.01 21.20
N LEU A 134 -14.77 -8.29 20.66
CA LEU A 134 -14.58 -6.94 20.15
C LEU A 134 -14.35 -5.96 21.30
N ALA A 135 -15.27 -5.93 22.28
CA ALA A 135 -15.11 -5.14 23.50
C ALA A 135 -13.89 -5.61 24.32
N GLY A 136 -13.62 -6.92 24.28
CA GLY A 136 -12.46 -7.56 24.89
C GLY A 136 -11.13 -7.10 24.33
N LEU A 137 -11.00 -6.90 23.02
CA LEU A 137 -9.73 -6.60 22.35
C LEU A 137 -9.52 -5.10 22.06
N ALA A 138 -10.56 -4.39 21.65
CA ALA A 138 -10.50 -2.94 21.37
C ALA A 138 -10.45 -2.12 22.67
N ASP A 139 -9.65 -1.06 22.73
CA ASP A 139 -9.64 -0.17 23.89
C ASP A 139 -10.95 0.62 24.00
N GLU A 140 -11.59 0.87 22.86
CA GLU A 140 -12.89 1.54 22.77
C GLU A 140 -13.71 1.00 21.59
N VAL A 141 -14.95 0.57 21.85
CA VAL A 141 -15.95 0.34 20.81
C VAL A 141 -16.81 1.60 20.72
N LEU A 142 -16.46 2.46 19.79
CA LEU A 142 -17.05 3.78 19.62
C LEU A 142 -18.40 3.68 18.91
N THR A 143 -19.36 4.48 19.38
CA THR A 143 -20.63 4.75 18.71
C THR A 143 -20.89 6.26 18.71
N TYR A 144 -22.00 6.70 18.12
CA TYR A 144 -22.35 8.10 18.12
C TYR A 144 -22.77 8.63 19.49
N GLY A 145 -22.05 9.62 20.00
CA GLY A 145 -22.33 10.30 21.27
C GLY A 145 -23.10 11.62 21.13
N TYR A 146 -23.99 11.73 20.13
CA TYR A 146 -24.68 12.97 19.81
C TYR A 146 -26.10 13.07 20.41
N GLY A 147 -26.58 14.31 20.59
CA GLY A 147 -27.97 14.60 20.96
C GLY A 147 -28.97 14.31 19.83
N PHE A 148 -30.27 14.39 20.16
CA PHE A 148 -31.38 13.97 19.28
C PHE A 148 -31.32 14.57 17.87
N ASP A 149 -31.10 15.88 17.74
CA ASP A 149 -31.13 16.57 16.44
C ASP A 149 -30.03 16.06 15.49
N ARG A 150 -28.81 15.87 16.01
CA ARG A 150 -27.69 15.39 15.19
C ARG A 150 -27.82 13.89 14.91
N MET A 151 -28.37 13.10 15.83
CA MET A 151 -28.72 11.71 15.55
C MET A 151 -29.80 11.58 14.47
N GLN A 152 -30.77 12.50 14.43
CA GLN A 152 -31.77 12.54 13.36
C GLN A 152 -31.14 12.85 12.01
N TYR A 153 -30.13 13.72 11.97
CA TYR A 153 -29.35 13.97 10.77
C TYR A 153 -28.69 12.71 10.21
N ILE A 154 -28.04 11.93 11.09
CA ILE A 154 -27.39 10.66 10.73
C ILE A 154 -28.41 9.66 10.16
N ARG A 155 -29.57 9.51 10.83
CA ARG A 155 -30.66 8.65 10.34
C ARG A 155 -31.16 9.07 8.95
N ILE A 156 -31.24 10.37 8.69
CA ILE A 156 -31.64 10.88 7.38
C ILE A 156 -30.59 10.55 6.32
N MET A 157 -29.29 10.71 6.63
CA MET A 157 -28.21 10.34 5.71
C MET A 157 -28.23 8.83 5.38
N GLU A 158 -28.44 7.98 6.39
CA GLU A 158 -28.57 6.53 6.23
C GLU A 158 -29.80 6.16 5.39
N ALA A 159 -30.98 6.69 5.73
CA ALA A 159 -32.22 6.41 5.00
C ALA A 159 -32.17 6.87 3.54
N ARG A 160 -31.37 7.89 3.23
CA ARG A 160 -31.17 8.41 1.86
C ARG A 160 -30.01 7.75 1.12
N ASN A 161 -29.27 6.83 1.75
CA ASN A 161 -28.04 6.27 1.21
C ASN A 161 -27.03 7.36 0.77
N ASN A 162 -26.95 8.47 1.53
CA ASN A 162 -26.03 9.57 1.25
C ASN A 162 -24.63 9.23 1.73
N PHE A 163 -24.00 8.27 1.06
CA PHE A 163 -22.72 7.71 1.49
C PHE A 163 -21.55 8.69 1.36
N LEU A 164 -21.62 9.68 0.48
CA LEU A 164 -20.56 10.67 0.31
C LEU A 164 -20.45 11.55 1.54
N GLU A 165 -21.57 12.12 1.96
CA GLU A 165 -21.62 12.96 3.14
C GLU A 165 -21.41 12.14 4.40
N LYS A 166 -22.09 11.00 4.51
CA LYS A 166 -21.97 10.14 5.68
C LYS A 166 -20.55 9.59 5.84
N GLY A 167 -19.91 9.13 4.77
CA GLY A 167 -18.55 8.60 4.83
C GLY A 167 -17.54 9.65 5.30
N LEU A 168 -17.62 10.88 4.78
CA LEU A 168 -16.78 11.99 5.24
C LEU A 168 -17.06 12.31 6.72
N PHE A 169 -18.33 12.36 7.12
CA PHE A 169 -18.75 12.62 8.49
C PHE A 169 -18.26 11.54 9.47
N ASP A 170 -18.43 10.26 9.12
CA ASP A 170 -17.99 9.12 9.92
C ASP A 170 -16.46 9.16 10.10
N TYR A 171 -15.72 9.40 9.01
CA TYR A 171 -14.26 9.47 9.03
C TYR A 171 -13.77 10.65 9.87
N GLN A 172 -14.37 11.82 9.70
CA GLN A 172 -14.08 13.01 10.51
C GLN A 172 -14.32 12.71 11.99
N TYR A 173 -15.44 12.09 12.35
CA TYR A 173 -15.76 11.78 13.75
C TYR A 173 -14.74 10.83 14.38
N LEU A 174 -14.33 9.78 13.66
CA LEU A 174 -13.31 8.85 14.12
C LEU A 174 -11.93 9.51 14.25
N LEU A 175 -11.53 10.31 13.25
CA LEU A 175 -10.27 11.04 13.27
C LEU A 175 -10.21 11.99 14.47
N ASP A 176 -11.27 12.75 14.71
CA ASP A 176 -11.44 13.64 15.87
C ASP A 176 -11.32 12.87 17.19
N LYS A 177 -12.03 11.73 17.32
CA LYS A 177 -11.96 10.88 18.52
C LYS A 177 -10.58 10.28 18.78
N CYS A 178 -9.80 10.02 17.74
CA CYS A 178 -8.43 9.58 17.90
C CYS A 178 -7.50 10.73 18.34
N THR A 179 -7.71 11.96 17.85
CA THR A 179 -6.91 13.12 18.29
C THR A 179 -7.06 13.43 19.78
N GLU A 180 -8.24 13.12 20.36
CA GLU A 180 -8.51 13.24 21.81
C GLU A 180 -7.69 12.26 22.67
N LYS A 181 -6.97 11.30 22.09
CA LYS A 181 -6.19 10.29 22.84
C LYS A 181 -4.74 10.70 23.09
N PHE A 182 -4.35 11.90 22.67
CA PHE A 182 -3.02 12.50 22.89
C PHE A 182 -1.84 11.61 22.44
N THR A 183 -2.06 10.76 21.45
CA THR A 183 -0.98 9.99 20.82
C THR A 183 -0.24 10.89 19.82
N PRO A 184 1.08 10.68 19.59
CA PRO A 184 1.84 11.41 18.58
C PRO A 184 1.30 11.25 17.15
N TYR A 185 0.76 10.08 16.83
CA TYR A 185 0.19 9.78 15.52
C TYR A 185 -1.19 9.12 15.64
N VAL A 186 -1.99 9.27 14.58
CA VAL A 186 -3.28 8.62 14.38
C VAL A 186 -3.18 7.75 13.13
N ALA A 187 -3.48 6.46 13.25
CA ALA A 187 -3.55 5.53 12.13
C ALA A 187 -5.00 5.11 11.89
N LEU A 188 -5.52 5.36 10.69
CA LEU A 188 -6.88 4.96 10.31
C LEU A 188 -6.80 3.82 9.29
N PHE A 189 -7.56 2.76 9.55
CA PHE A 189 -7.67 1.57 8.71
C PHE A 189 -9.13 1.33 8.32
N GLU A 190 -9.39 0.92 7.08
CA GLU A 190 -10.70 0.39 6.68
C GLU A 190 -10.91 -1.02 7.27
N ASP A 191 -12.16 -1.39 7.55
CA ASP A 191 -12.51 -2.67 8.18
C ASP A 191 -12.37 -3.89 7.25
N ASP A 192 -12.14 -3.67 5.95
CA ASP A 192 -11.90 -4.69 4.93
C ASP A 192 -10.43 -4.79 4.52
N THR A 193 -9.54 -4.58 5.49
CA THR A 193 -8.10 -4.66 5.32
C THR A 193 -7.46 -5.74 6.19
N VAL A 194 -6.26 -6.17 5.81
CA VAL A 194 -5.37 -6.98 6.65
C VAL A 194 -3.97 -6.37 6.70
N ALA A 195 -3.38 -6.32 7.89
CA ALA A 195 -2.03 -5.82 8.10
C ALA A 195 -0.99 -6.94 8.07
N VAL A 196 0.20 -6.63 7.56
CA VAL A 196 1.36 -7.54 7.57
C VAL A 196 1.78 -7.88 9.00
N ASP A 197 2.37 -9.06 9.19
CA ASP A 197 3.04 -9.41 10.44
C ASP A 197 4.21 -8.43 10.71
N GLY A 198 4.28 -7.90 11.93
CA GLY A 198 5.19 -6.81 12.26
C GLY A 198 4.84 -5.47 11.61
N TRP A 199 3.57 -5.20 11.27
CA TRP A 199 3.18 -3.89 10.71
C TRP A 199 3.56 -2.72 11.63
N TYR A 200 3.48 -2.91 12.95
CA TYR A 200 3.65 -1.85 13.92
C TYR A 200 5.07 -1.29 13.94
N HIS A 201 6.09 -2.13 14.15
CA HIS A 201 7.49 -1.67 14.17
C HIS A 201 7.92 -1.07 12.84
N ARG A 202 7.45 -1.64 11.72
CA ARG A 202 7.69 -1.09 10.38
C ARG A 202 7.05 0.27 10.18
N THR A 203 5.83 0.45 10.68
CA THR A 203 5.11 1.72 10.61
C THR A 203 5.87 2.79 11.40
N LEU A 204 6.31 2.49 12.63
CA LEU A 204 7.11 3.43 13.42
C LEU A 204 8.44 3.78 12.73
N SER A 205 9.14 2.78 12.18
CA SER A 205 10.38 3.01 11.42
C SER A 205 10.14 3.89 10.19
N ALA A 206 9.04 3.67 9.48
CA ALA A 206 8.69 4.45 8.29
C ALA A 206 8.24 5.88 8.64
N ILE A 207 7.58 6.09 9.78
CA ILE A 207 7.31 7.44 10.30
C ILE A 207 8.64 8.17 10.54
N GLN A 208 9.59 7.53 11.21
CA GLN A 208 10.90 8.14 11.47
C GLN A 208 11.63 8.49 10.16
N GLU A 209 11.58 7.61 9.16
CA GLU A 209 12.16 7.88 7.84
C GLU A 209 11.44 9.04 7.13
N ALA A 210 10.10 9.09 7.18
CA ALA A 210 9.31 10.19 6.63
C ALA A 210 9.66 11.53 7.28
N GLU A 211 9.81 11.57 8.61
CA GLU A 211 10.23 12.77 9.34
C GLU A 211 11.63 13.23 8.96
N GLN A 212 12.57 12.30 8.81
CA GLN A 212 13.94 12.60 8.36
C GLN A 212 13.93 13.17 6.95
N GLN A 213 13.19 12.55 6.02
CA GLN A 213 13.06 13.04 4.65
C GLN A 213 12.39 14.42 4.61
N ALA A 214 11.31 14.63 5.38
CA ALA A 214 10.62 15.91 5.48
C ALA A 214 11.55 17.00 6.06
N ALA A 215 12.31 16.69 7.10
CA ALA A 215 13.27 17.59 7.70
C ALA A 215 14.37 18.00 6.72
N LEU A 216 14.86 17.06 5.90
CA LEU A 216 15.84 17.36 4.85
C LEU A 216 15.25 18.25 3.74
N GLN A 217 13.98 18.06 3.39
CA GLN A 217 13.33 18.84 2.32
C GLN A 217 12.86 20.24 2.78
N ARG A 218 12.34 20.36 4.00
CA ARG A 218 11.65 21.57 4.50
C ARG A 218 12.24 22.19 5.77
N ALA A 219 13.37 21.68 6.26
CA ALA A 219 13.94 22.04 7.57
C ALA A 219 12.99 21.81 8.76
N LYS A 220 11.92 21.03 8.56
CA LYS A 220 10.92 20.63 9.56
C LYS A 220 10.45 19.21 9.28
N PRO A 221 10.26 18.35 10.31
CA PRO A 221 9.79 16.99 10.16
C PRO A 221 8.27 16.92 9.89
N ASP A 222 7.77 17.77 8.99
CA ASP A 222 6.34 17.99 8.78
C ASP A 222 5.86 17.33 7.48
N PHE A 223 4.87 16.46 7.59
CA PHE A 223 4.21 15.77 6.48
C PHE A 223 2.73 15.51 6.83
N LEU A 224 1.86 15.43 5.82
CA LEU A 224 0.43 15.22 6.03
C LEU A 224 0.13 13.79 6.48
N TYR A 225 0.55 12.82 5.67
CA TYR A 225 0.32 11.41 5.96
C TYR A 225 1.45 10.52 5.46
N LEU A 226 1.57 9.36 6.13
CA LEU A 226 2.25 8.17 5.64
C LEU A 226 1.19 7.13 5.26
N ARG A 227 1.22 6.70 4.01
CA ARG A 227 0.30 5.73 3.43
C ARG A 227 0.85 4.32 3.61
N LEU A 228 0.05 3.42 4.18
CA LEU A 228 0.41 2.02 4.39
C LEU A 228 -0.13 1.09 3.30
N PHE A 229 -1.07 1.59 2.48
CA PHE A 229 -1.64 0.90 1.33
C PHE A 229 -1.67 1.79 0.09
N TYR A 230 -1.21 1.26 -1.04
CA TYR A 230 -1.50 1.81 -2.36
C TYR A 230 -1.56 0.65 -3.36
N THR A 231 -2.25 0.86 -4.49
CA THR A 231 -2.23 -0.08 -5.60
C THR A 231 -1.19 0.30 -6.64
N GLU A 232 -0.40 -0.69 -7.07
CA GLU A 232 0.57 -0.51 -8.14
C GLU A 232 -0.07 -0.38 -9.53
N GLU A 233 -1.39 -0.61 -9.68
CA GLU A 233 -2.11 -0.42 -10.95
C GLU A 233 -1.97 1.02 -11.48
N PHE A 234 -1.95 2.02 -10.59
CA PHE A 234 -1.81 3.42 -10.96
C PHE A 234 -0.36 3.89 -11.16
N LEU A 235 0.61 3.05 -10.84
CA LEU A 235 2.04 3.35 -10.98
C LEU A 235 2.60 2.92 -12.33
N GLY A 236 1.76 2.75 -13.35
CA GLY A 236 2.14 2.37 -14.70
C GLY A 236 2.85 3.44 -15.51
N TRP A 237 2.89 3.24 -16.82
CA TRP A 237 3.45 4.20 -17.78
C TRP A 237 2.49 5.37 -17.99
N ASN A 238 2.45 6.27 -17.01
CA ASN A 238 1.55 7.43 -16.97
C ASN A 238 1.95 8.50 -17.99
N ALA A 239 0.98 9.02 -18.74
CA ALA A 239 1.20 9.94 -19.85
C ALA A 239 1.82 11.28 -19.41
N GLU A 240 1.58 11.69 -18.16
CA GLU A 240 2.13 12.88 -17.52
C GLU A 240 3.67 12.87 -17.49
N GLU A 241 4.28 11.68 -17.49
CA GLU A 241 5.72 11.47 -17.40
C GLU A 241 6.38 11.17 -18.76
N TRP A 242 5.67 11.39 -19.89
CA TRP A 242 6.16 11.07 -21.23
C TRP A 242 7.53 11.69 -21.56
N ARG A 243 7.81 12.90 -21.05
CA ARG A 243 9.08 13.60 -21.28
C ARG A 243 10.25 12.82 -20.66
N THR A 244 10.04 12.27 -19.47
CA THR A 244 11.02 11.44 -18.77
C THR A 244 11.28 10.16 -19.55
N TYR A 245 10.22 9.52 -20.04
CA TYR A 245 10.33 8.30 -20.85
C TYR A 245 11.09 8.55 -22.16
N LEU A 246 10.72 9.60 -22.90
CA LEU A 246 11.38 9.96 -24.15
C LEU A 246 12.86 10.28 -23.94
N LYS A 247 13.18 11.06 -22.89
CA LYS A 247 14.56 11.39 -22.52
C LYS A 247 15.38 10.12 -22.26
N ASN A 248 14.85 9.18 -21.48
CA ASN A 248 15.54 7.93 -21.16
C ASN A 248 15.72 7.04 -22.40
N SER A 249 14.67 6.92 -23.24
CA SER A 249 14.77 6.19 -24.50
C SER A 249 15.79 6.82 -25.46
N ALA A 250 15.87 8.14 -25.51
CA ALA A 250 16.88 8.85 -26.31
C ALA A 250 18.31 8.60 -25.79
N TYR A 251 18.53 8.61 -24.46
CA TYR A 251 19.83 8.26 -23.88
C TYR A 251 20.27 6.85 -24.27
N VAL A 252 19.37 5.87 -24.18
CA VAL A 252 19.66 4.49 -24.59
C VAL A 252 19.91 4.41 -26.11
N ALA A 253 19.19 5.20 -26.91
CA ALA A 253 19.38 5.26 -28.36
C ALA A 253 20.72 5.88 -28.79
N MET A 254 21.34 6.73 -27.96
CA MET A 254 22.66 7.30 -28.25
C MET A 254 23.80 6.30 -28.10
N VAL A 255 23.66 5.27 -27.26
CA VAL A 255 24.71 4.26 -27.02
C VAL A 255 25.18 3.59 -28.33
N PRO A 256 24.30 2.98 -29.16
CA PRO A 256 24.73 2.40 -30.42
C PRO A 256 25.34 3.42 -31.38
N THR A 257 24.84 4.67 -31.38
CA THR A 257 25.44 5.75 -32.19
C THR A 257 26.88 6.01 -31.78
N ILE A 258 27.14 6.17 -30.48
CA ILE A 258 28.48 6.42 -29.92
C ILE A 258 29.41 5.25 -30.22
N VAL A 259 28.92 4.01 -30.07
CA VAL A 259 29.70 2.80 -30.38
C VAL A 259 30.08 2.77 -31.86
N ILE A 260 29.14 3.04 -32.77
CA ILE A 260 29.43 3.10 -34.22
C ILE A 260 30.44 4.21 -34.53
N LEU A 261 30.26 5.40 -33.95
CA LEU A 261 31.19 6.52 -34.15
C LEU A 261 32.59 6.17 -33.62
N PHE A 262 32.67 5.58 -32.43
CA PHE A 262 33.93 5.14 -31.84
C PHE A 262 34.67 4.15 -32.75
N PHE A 263 34.00 3.10 -33.22
CA PHE A 263 34.63 2.14 -34.14
C PHE A 263 35.01 2.77 -35.48
N ARG A 264 34.21 3.72 -35.97
CA ARG A 264 34.52 4.47 -37.19
C ARG A 264 35.76 5.35 -37.04
N PHE A 265 35.96 5.98 -35.87
CA PHE A 265 37.12 6.85 -35.62
C PHE A 265 38.37 6.08 -35.17
N ALA A 266 38.23 5.10 -34.29
CA ALA A 266 39.35 4.35 -33.72
C ALA A 266 39.88 3.24 -34.64
N GLN A 267 39.00 2.58 -35.41
CA GLN A 267 39.36 1.43 -36.25
C GLN A 267 38.62 1.44 -37.61
N PRO A 268 38.84 2.45 -38.47
CA PRO A 268 38.05 2.66 -39.68
C PRO A 268 38.13 1.53 -40.73
N THR A 269 39.21 0.75 -40.72
CA THR A 269 39.53 -0.21 -41.81
C THR A 269 39.34 -1.67 -41.42
N THR A 270 38.86 -1.98 -40.21
CA THR A 270 38.62 -3.37 -39.83
C THR A 270 37.38 -3.93 -40.51
N LYS A 271 37.38 -5.24 -40.81
CA LYS A 271 36.23 -5.93 -41.42
C LYS A 271 34.94 -5.75 -40.59
N LEU A 272 35.08 -5.65 -39.27
CA LEU A 272 33.97 -5.41 -38.34
C LEU A 272 33.37 -4.00 -38.52
N THR A 273 34.21 -2.96 -38.58
CA THR A 273 33.75 -1.58 -38.80
C THR A 273 33.05 -1.42 -40.14
N LEU A 274 33.59 -2.00 -41.21
CA LEU A 274 32.92 -1.99 -42.52
C LEU A 274 31.55 -2.70 -42.49
N ALA A 275 31.43 -3.80 -41.73
CA ALA A 275 30.17 -4.52 -41.59
C ALA A 275 29.12 -3.73 -40.78
N LEU A 276 29.53 -3.04 -39.71
CA LEU A 276 28.63 -2.31 -38.81
C LEU A 276 28.14 -0.97 -39.40
N VAL A 277 28.94 -0.31 -40.23
CA VAL A 277 28.61 1.02 -40.80
C VAL A 277 27.70 0.94 -42.03
N THR A 278 27.33 -0.27 -42.49
CA THR A 278 26.39 -0.39 -43.62
C THR A 278 24.99 0.12 -43.24
N PRO A 279 24.23 0.73 -44.18
CA PRO A 279 22.85 1.16 -43.92
C PRO A 279 21.94 0.03 -43.43
N ARG A 280 22.19 -1.20 -43.89
CA ARG A 280 21.44 -2.39 -43.46
C ARG A 280 21.71 -2.73 -41.99
N SER A 281 22.98 -2.73 -41.58
CA SER A 281 23.37 -2.98 -40.19
C SER A 281 22.86 -1.87 -39.26
N PHE A 282 22.93 -0.61 -39.70
CA PHE A 282 22.36 0.52 -38.97
C PHE A 282 20.85 0.35 -38.78
N LEU A 283 20.10 0.11 -39.86
CA LEU A 283 18.65 -0.09 -39.80
C LEU A 283 18.29 -1.28 -38.91
N ALA A 284 18.98 -2.42 -39.05
CA ALA A 284 18.75 -3.61 -38.24
C ALA A 284 18.99 -3.32 -36.74
N MET A 285 20.08 -2.63 -36.41
CA MET A 285 20.42 -2.27 -35.03
C MET A 285 19.34 -1.39 -34.38
N TYR A 286 18.90 -0.32 -35.05
CA TYR A 286 17.85 0.56 -34.52
C TYR A 286 16.46 -0.09 -34.52
N THR A 287 16.19 -1.02 -35.45
CA THR A 287 14.97 -1.82 -35.42
C THR A 287 14.95 -2.73 -34.20
N ILE A 288 16.04 -3.44 -33.93
CA ILE A 288 16.19 -4.27 -32.72
C ILE A 288 16.07 -3.40 -31.47
N LEU A 289 16.71 -2.24 -31.46
CA LEU A 289 16.62 -1.31 -30.34
C LEU A 289 15.19 -0.83 -30.09
N GLY A 290 14.45 -0.48 -31.15
CA GLY A 290 13.04 -0.14 -31.06
C GLY A 290 12.21 -1.28 -30.46
N ILE A 291 12.45 -2.52 -30.89
CA ILE A 291 11.79 -3.71 -30.32
C ILE A 291 12.15 -3.88 -28.83
N LEU A 292 13.41 -3.68 -28.44
CA LEU A 292 13.84 -3.78 -27.04
C LEU A 292 13.17 -2.71 -26.16
N ILE A 293 13.09 -1.46 -26.65
CA ILE A 293 12.41 -0.37 -25.95
C ILE A 293 10.92 -0.71 -25.81
N LEU A 294 10.24 -1.12 -26.89
CA LEU A 294 8.84 -1.51 -26.83
C LEU A 294 8.61 -2.70 -25.89
N THR A 295 9.53 -3.66 -25.88
CA THR A 295 9.48 -4.79 -24.96
C THR A 295 9.62 -4.32 -23.51
N TYR A 296 10.57 -3.42 -23.20
CA TYR A 296 10.74 -2.84 -21.87
C TYR A 296 9.45 -2.20 -21.34
N PHE A 297 8.76 -1.39 -22.15
CA PHE A 297 7.46 -0.84 -21.78
C PHE A 297 6.39 -1.94 -21.65
N GLY A 298 6.38 -2.91 -22.59
CA GLY A 298 5.43 -4.02 -22.59
C GLY A 298 5.55 -4.97 -21.39
N LEU A 299 6.75 -5.10 -20.80
CA LEU A 299 6.98 -5.89 -19.58
C LEU A 299 6.23 -5.36 -18.36
N GLY A 300 5.85 -4.09 -18.37
CA GLY A 300 5.22 -3.41 -17.24
C GLY A 300 6.24 -2.72 -16.35
N ARG A 301 5.87 -1.54 -15.87
CA ARG A 301 6.71 -0.65 -15.06
C ARG A 301 7.13 -1.30 -13.76
N ILE A 302 6.24 -2.00 -13.07
CA ILE A 302 6.53 -2.59 -11.75
C ILE A 302 7.56 -3.73 -11.87
N THR A 303 7.58 -4.42 -13.00
CA THR A 303 8.54 -5.49 -13.28
C THR A 303 9.93 -4.94 -13.55
N VAL A 304 10.04 -3.91 -14.39
CA VAL A 304 11.34 -3.41 -14.86
C VAL A 304 11.91 -2.27 -14.02
N GLN A 305 11.03 -1.55 -13.32
CA GLN A 305 11.37 -0.39 -12.51
C GLN A 305 10.45 -0.31 -11.27
N PRO A 306 10.53 -1.30 -10.35
CA PRO A 306 9.80 -1.25 -9.10
C PRO A 306 10.26 -0.06 -8.25
N MET A 307 9.38 0.43 -7.37
CA MET A 307 9.77 1.36 -6.33
C MET A 307 10.74 0.66 -5.36
N ALA A 308 11.75 1.40 -4.88
CA ALA A 308 12.71 0.84 -3.96
C ALA A 308 12.04 0.51 -2.62
N VAL A 309 12.61 -0.38 -1.82
CA VAL A 309 12.12 -0.62 -0.47
C VAL A 309 12.43 0.60 0.41
N GLY A 310 11.50 1.02 1.27
CA GLY A 310 11.62 2.19 2.13
C GLY A 310 10.47 3.18 1.95
N VAL A 311 10.66 4.41 2.43
CA VAL A 311 9.65 5.47 2.35
C VAL A 311 9.91 6.36 1.13
N HIS A 312 8.85 6.64 0.38
CA HIS A 312 8.90 7.47 -0.83
C HIS A 312 7.86 8.56 -0.79
N GLU A 313 8.21 9.74 -1.28
CA GLU A 313 7.24 10.79 -1.54
C GLU A 313 6.28 10.33 -2.66
N MET A 314 4.98 10.39 -2.41
CA MET A 314 3.94 9.95 -3.33
C MET A 314 2.86 11.03 -3.49
N PRO A 315 3.17 12.16 -4.14
CA PRO A 315 2.23 13.27 -4.31
C PRO A 315 1.20 13.04 -5.42
N ARG A 316 1.39 12.01 -6.26
CA ARG A 316 0.55 11.68 -7.42
C ARG A 316 0.44 10.18 -7.58
N PHE A 317 -0.61 9.73 -8.26
CA PHE A 317 -0.86 8.32 -8.60
C PHE A 317 -1.03 7.39 -7.40
N ALA A 318 -1.22 7.96 -6.21
CA ALA A 318 -1.68 7.23 -5.06
C ALA A 318 -3.20 7.09 -5.16
N CYS A 319 -3.73 5.89 -4.94
CA CYS A 319 -5.15 5.73 -4.70
C CYS A 319 -5.39 5.04 -3.37
N CYS A 320 -6.54 5.48 -2.85
CA CYS A 320 -7.46 4.79 -1.99
C CYS A 320 -7.10 4.92 -0.50
N SER A 321 -8.09 4.87 0.38
CA SER A 321 -8.00 5.31 1.79
C SER A 321 -7.84 4.20 2.82
N GLN A 322 -7.42 3.02 2.37
CA GLN A 322 -7.44 1.79 3.17
C GLN A 322 -6.64 1.91 4.47
N ALA A 323 -5.49 2.57 4.43
CA ALA A 323 -4.66 2.75 5.61
C ALA A 323 -3.74 3.98 5.51
N PHE A 324 -3.94 4.91 6.44
CA PHE A 324 -3.15 6.13 6.59
C PHE A 324 -2.65 6.29 8.02
N VAL A 325 -1.49 6.91 8.16
CA VAL A 325 -0.97 7.42 9.43
C VAL A 325 -0.75 8.92 9.31
N PHE A 326 -1.35 9.68 10.21
CA PHE A 326 -1.25 11.13 10.28
C PHE A 326 -0.51 11.53 11.56
N PRO A 327 0.41 12.51 11.53
CA PRO A 327 0.77 13.24 12.73
C PRO A 327 -0.48 13.86 13.36
N THR A 328 -0.64 13.76 14.68
CA THR A 328 -1.89 14.15 15.36
C THR A 328 -2.27 15.63 15.13
N VAL A 329 -1.28 16.50 14.97
CA VAL A 329 -1.52 17.91 14.61
C VAL A 329 -2.19 18.03 13.24
N LYS A 330 -1.68 17.30 12.23
CA LYS A 330 -2.26 17.29 10.87
C LYS A 330 -3.61 16.61 10.81
N ALA A 331 -3.83 15.57 11.63
CA ALA A 331 -5.14 14.97 11.81
C ALA A 331 -6.17 16.01 12.30
N GLY A 332 -5.81 16.84 13.28
CA GLY A 332 -6.67 17.93 13.76
C GLY A 332 -6.97 18.97 12.67
N GLU A 333 -5.97 19.39 11.90
CA GLU A 333 -6.17 20.32 10.77
C GLU A 333 -7.11 19.73 9.69
N LEU A 334 -7.00 18.43 9.41
CA LEU A 334 -7.88 17.72 8.49
C LEU A 334 -9.31 17.62 9.02
N VAL A 335 -9.49 17.37 10.32
CA VAL A 335 -10.83 17.36 10.95
C VAL A 335 -11.55 18.68 10.71
N ASP A 336 -10.87 19.80 10.91
CA ASP A 336 -11.47 21.13 10.69
C ASP A 336 -11.74 21.39 9.20
N TYR A 337 -10.86 20.95 8.32
CA TYR A 337 -11.08 21.06 6.87
C TYR A 337 -12.26 20.21 6.37
N PHE A 338 -12.45 19.00 6.90
CA PHE A 338 -13.61 18.16 6.58
C PHE A 338 -14.91 18.79 7.07
N LYS A 339 -14.90 19.41 8.26
CA LYS A 339 -16.05 20.18 8.78
C LYS A 339 -16.44 21.31 7.82
N GLU A 340 -15.48 21.96 7.16
CA GLU A 340 -15.77 23.04 6.20
C GLU A 340 -16.33 22.52 4.86
N ARG A 341 -15.80 21.41 4.35
CA ARG A 341 -16.18 20.88 3.03
C ARG A 341 -17.55 20.19 3.01
N HIS A 342 -17.94 19.54 4.11
CA HIS A 342 -19.21 18.81 4.32
C HIS A 342 -19.50 17.63 3.37
N LEU A 343 -19.05 17.65 2.11
CA LEU A 343 -19.40 16.65 1.10
C LEU A 343 -18.20 16.30 0.21
N GLY A 344 -18.00 15.01 0.00
CA GLY A 344 -17.11 14.45 -1.02
C GLY A 344 -16.42 13.18 -0.54
N TYR A 345 -15.61 12.57 -1.41
CA TYR A 345 -14.81 11.41 -1.03
C TYR A 345 -13.63 11.86 -0.17
N MET A 346 -13.43 11.18 0.96
CA MET A 346 -12.40 11.58 1.94
C MET A 346 -10.99 11.53 1.34
N ASP A 347 -10.68 10.54 0.50
CA ASP A 347 -9.38 10.46 -0.17
C ASP A 347 -9.15 11.67 -1.08
N VAL A 348 -10.13 12.03 -1.91
CA VAL A 348 -10.06 13.22 -2.79
C VAL A 348 -9.92 14.50 -1.97
N ILE A 349 -10.73 14.69 -0.93
CA ILE A 349 -10.67 15.90 -0.09
C ILE A 349 -9.33 15.99 0.65
N THR A 350 -8.76 14.86 1.09
CA THR A 350 -7.43 14.83 1.71
C THR A 350 -6.35 15.23 0.71
N GLU A 351 -6.44 14.79 -0.55
CA GLU A 351 -5.52 15.22 -1.62
C GLU A 351 -5.70 16.71 -1.96
N ASP A 352 -6.92 17.24 -1.95
CA ASP A 352 -7.19 18.67 -2.13
C ASP A 352 -6.51 19.48 -1.01
N PHE A 353 -6.68 19.07 0.25
CA PHE A 353 -5.99 19.68 1.39
C PHE A 353 -4.48 19.71 1.17
N ALA A 354 -3.92 18.58 0.75
CA ALA A 354 -2.49 18.46 0.49
C ALA A 354 -2.03 19.37 -0.67
N ASN A 355 -2.81 19.48 -1.74
CA ASN A 355 -2.44 20.29 -2.90
C ASN A 355 -2.56 21.79 -2.61
N GLU A 356 -3.61 22.22 -1.90
CA GLU A 356 -3.85 23.62 -1.53
C GLU A 356 -2.77 24.17 -0.60
N ARG A 357 -2.28 23.33 0.32
CA ARG A 357 -1.27 23.70 1.32
C ARG A 357 0.15 23.26 0.94
N GLY A 358 0.29 22.57 -0.18
CA GLY A 358 1.52 21.95 -0.62
C GLY A 358 2.09 21.02 0.44
N GLU A 359 1.32 20.11 1.01
CA GLU A 359 1.77 19.17 2.03
C GLU A 359 2.59 18.01 1.45
N LEU A 360 3.55 17.49 2.25
CA LEU A 360 4.28 16.27 1.90
C LEU A 360 3.41 15.04 2.16
N ARG A 361 3.43 14.10 1.22
CA ARG A 361 2.70 12.84 1.27
C ARG A 361 3.68 11.72 1.04
N TYR A 362 3.76 10.79 1.98
CA TYR A 362 4.67 9.66 1.92
C TYR A 362 3.92 8.34 1.80
N ALA A 363 4.58 7.33 1.25
CA ALA A 363 4.12 5.95 1.22
C ALA A 363 5.28 5.00 1.52
N ILE A 364 5.00 3.91 2.24
CA ILE A 364 5.98 2.86 2.50
C ILE A 364 5.90 1.76 1.43
N THR A 365 7.06 1.34 0.92
CA THR A 365 7.20 0.24 -0.03
C THR A 365 8.03 -0.90 0.58
N PRO A 366 7.58 -2.16 0.51
CA PRO A 366 6.25 -2.60 0.06
C PRO A 366 5.12 -2.14 1.02
N PRO A 367 3.86 -2.08 0.54
CA PRO A 367 2.70 -1.76 1.38
C PRO A 367 2.60 -2.70 2.59
N LEU A 368 2.23 -2.16 3.74
CA LEU A 368 2.07 -2.90 5.01
C LEU A 368 0.64 -3.41 5.22
N VAL A 369 -0.29 -2.99 4.38
CA VAL A 369 -1.70 -3.34 4.45
C VAL A 369 -2.16 -3.83 3.10
N GLN A 370 -3.17 -4.69 3.09
CA GLN A 370 -3.86 -5.18 1.89
C GLN A 370 -5.37 -5.09 2.08
N HIS A 371 -6.06 -4.60 1.06
CA HIS A 371 -7.52 -4.67 1.01
C HIS A 371 -7.99 -6.06 0.57
N VAL A 372 -8.94 -6.62 1.32
CA VAL A 372 -9.50 -7.96 1.10
C VAL A 372 -11.01 -7.94 0.85
N GLY A 373 -11.62 -6.75 0.87
CA GLY A 373 -13.02 -6.53 0.56
C GLY A 373 -13.37 -6.94 -0.86
N ARG A 374 -14.44 -7.73 -1.01
CA ARG A 374 -15.02 -8.05 -2.34
C ARG A 374 -16.27 -7.24 -2.66
N LYS A 375 -16.93 -6.75 -1.62
CA LYS A 375 -18.15 -5.95 -1.67
C LYS A 375 -17.90 -4.59 -1.02
N SER A 376 -18.18 -3.53 -1.75
CA SER A 376 -18.19 -2.16 -1.22
C SER A 376 -19.45 -1.93 -0.39
N PHE A 377 -19.33 -1.14 0.67
CA PHE A 377 -20.48 -0.63 1.41
C PHE A 377 -21.35 0.31 0.56
N HIS A 378 -20.80 0.92 -0.49
CA HIS A 378 -21.50 1.90 -1.34
C HIS A 378 -22.45 1.29 -2.38
N GLY A 379 -22.68 -0.04 -2.36
CA GLY A 379 -23.69 -0.73 -3.19
C GLY A 379 -23.40 -0.83 -4.70
N ASN A 380 -22.44 -0.08 -5.23
CA ASN A 380 -22.06 -0.08 -6.66
C ASN A 380 -20.73 -0.80 -6.89
N ASP A 381 -20.74 -2.14 -6.78
CA ASP A 381 -19.54 -2.96 -7.01
C ASP A 381 -19.11 -2.99 -8.50
N ILE A 382 -20.05 -2.74 -9.42
CA ILE A 382 -19.84 -2.77 -10.87
C ILE A 382 -19.90 -1.35 -11.43
N GLY A 383 -18.79 -0.61 -11.30
CA GLY A 383 -18.61 0.70 -11.91
C GLY A 383 -17.96 0.65 -13.30
N PRO A 384 -17.83 1.78 -14.01
CA PRO A 384 -17.08 1.88 -15.27
C PRO A 384 -15.59 1.52 -15.12
N MET A 385 -15.07 1.51 -13.88
CA MET A 385 -13.71 1.08 -13.53
C MET A 385 -13.58 -0.42 -13.26
N SER A 386 -14.69 -1.17 -13.25
CA SER A 386 -14.66 -2.63 -13.18
C SER A 386 -13.95 -3.18 -14.42
N LYS A 387 -13.08 -4.18 -14.21
CA LYS A 387 -12.27 -4.78 -15.27
C LYS A 387 -12.07 -6.24 -14.92
N TRP A 388 -11.96 -7.10 -15.94
CA TRP A 388 -11.67 -8.52 -15.74
C TRP A 388 -12.72 -9.30 -14.92
N MET A 389 -13.98 -8.86 -14.92
CA MET A 389 -15.07 -9.42 -14.10
C MET A 389 -14.85 -9.27 -12.58
N LEU A 390 -14.00 -8.32 -12.16
CA LEU A 390 -13.75 -7.96 -10.77
C LEU A 390 -14.44 -6.63 -10.42
N SER A 391 -14.95 -6.52 -9.19
CA SER A 391 -15.48 -5.27 -8.65
C SER A 391 -14.37 -4.22 -8.45
N VAL A 392 -14.74 -2.95 -8.28
CA VAL A 392 -13.77 -1.89 -7.95
C VAL A 392 -13.06 -2.19 -6.62
N ALA A 393 -13.78 -2.75 -5.65
CA ALA A 393 -13.22 -3.21 -4.39
C ALA A 393 -12.18 -4.33 -4.62
N GLU A 394 -12.51 -5.35 -5.42
CA GLU A 394 -11.58 -6.46 -5.72
C GLU A 394 -10.32 -6.02 -6.48
N LYS A 395 -10.40 -4.92 -7.24
CA LYS A 395 -9.23 -4.32 -7.91
C LYS A 395 -8.37 -3.47 -6.99
N THR A 396 -8.89 -3.05 -5.85
CA THR A 396 -8.13 -2.33 -4.83
C THR A 396 -7.19 -3.32 -4.16
N TRP A 397 -6.01 -3.46 -4.75
CA TRP A 397 -5.09 -4.58 -4.50
C TRP A 397 -3.64 -4.13 -4.55
N SER A 398 -2.83 -4.56 -3.57
CA SER A 398 -1.37 -4.45 -3.62
C SER A 398 -0.74 -5.75 -4.12
N PHE A 399 -0.07 -5.67 -5.26
CA PHE A 399 0.64 -6.79 -5.86
C PHE A 399 1.96 -7.09 -5.14
N ALA A 400 2.59 -6.09 -4.50
CA ALA A 400 3.78 -6.29 -3.69
C ALA A 400 3.47 -6.98 -2.35
N PHE A 401 2.32 -6.69 -1.72
CA PHE A 401 1.91 -7.35 -0.48
C PHE A 401 1.83 -8.88 -0.64
N GLU A 402 1.36 -9.38 -1.78
CA GLU A 402 1.26 -10.81 -2.07
C GLU A 402 2.61 -11.53 -2.29
N LYS A 403 3.73 -10.80 -2.24
CA LYS A 403 5.08 -11.35 -2.35
C LYS A 403 5.75 -11.63 -1.00
N PHE A 404 5.14 -11.21 0.11
CA PHE A 404 5.69 -11.46 1.44
C PHE A 404 5.79 -12.96 1.76
N ASP A 405 6.87 -13.31 2.46
CA ASP A 405 7.04 -14.63 3.07
C ASP A 405 6.75 -14.53 4.56
N TRP A 406 5.64 -15.13 4.98
CA TRP A 406 5.17 -15.07 6.36
C TRP A 406 6.18 -15.63 7.37
N ARG A 407 7.02 -16.61 6.99
CA ARG A 407 8.02 -17.18 7.89
C ARG A 407 9.19 -16.24 8.11
N ALA A 408 9.60 -15.55 7.04
CA ALA A 408 10.65 -14.56 7.11
C ALA A 408 10.20 -13.35 7.94
N LEU A 409 8.96 -12.88 7.72
CA LEU A 409 8.36 -11.79 8.50
C LEU A 409 8.31 -12.11 9.99
N LYS A 410 7.80 -13.28 10.36
CA LYS A 410 7.70 -13.71 11.75
C LYS A 410 9.07 -13.74 12.44
N LYS A 411 10.06 -14.32 11.76
CA LYS A 411 11.42 -14.39 12.29
C LYS A 411 12.01 -12.98 12.48
N GLU A 412 11.79 -12.07 11.54
CA GLU A 412 12.25 -10.69 11.67
C GLU A 412 11.57 -9.99 12.85
N HIS A 413 10.25 -10.13 13.00
CA HIS A 413 9.52 -9.48 14.09
C HIS A 413 9.99 -9.98 15.46
N GLU A 414 10.20 -11.30 15.62
CA GLU A 414 10.77 -11.90 16.82
C GLU A 414 12.17 -11.35 17.14
N GLU A 415 13.01 -11.13 16.11
CA GLU A 415 14.35 -10.56 16.27
C GLU A 415 14.29 -9.08 16.70
N VAL A 416 13.40 -8.29 16.09
CA VAL A 416 13.17 -6.88 16.46
C VAL A 416 12.64 -6.75 17.89
N ALA A 417 11.71 -7.62 18.30
CA ALA A 417 11.20 -7.68 19.66
C ALA A 417 12.35 -7.94 20.65
N ARG A 418 13.19 -8.95 20.39
CA ARG A 418 14.35 -9.27 21.24
C ARG A 418 15.32 -8.08 21.35
N MET A 419 15.67 -7.43 20.23
CA MET A 419 16.56 -6.28 20.24
C MET A 419 16.00 -5.11 21.06
N ARG A 420 14.68 -4.91 21.00
CA ARG A 420 13.99 -3.87 21.76
C ARG A 420 14.03 -4.15 23.27
N ASP A 421 13.93 -5.40 23.68
CA ASP A 421 14.05 -5.79 25.09
C ASP A 421 15.50 -5.63 25.58
N GLU A 422 16.48 -6.08 24.81
CA GLU A 422 17.92 -5.87 25.12
C GLU A 422 18.25 -4.37 25.28
N ALA A 423 17.73 -3.52 24.41
CA ALA A 423 17.95 -2.07 24.49
C ALA A 423 17.35 -1.44 25.76
N LYS A 424 16.24 -1.97 26.26
CA LYS A 424 15.63 -1.52 27.52
C LYS A 424 16.46 -1.94 28.72
N ASP A 425 16.93 -3.19 28.74
CA ASP A 425 17.76 -3.70 29.83
C ASP A 425 19.05 -2.88 29.97
N ILE A 426 19.66 -2.52 28.83
CA ILE A 426 20.82 -1.61 28.81
C ILE A 426 20.47 -0.22 29.33
N ALA A 427 19.32 0.35 28.91
CA ALA A 427 18.89 1.67 29.36
C ALA A 427 18.58 1.70 30.87
N ALA A 428 18.01 0.63 31.42
CA ALA A 428 17.75 0.47 32.84
C ALA A 428 19.05 0.34 33.65
N ALA A 429 20.00 -0.50 33.19
CA ALA A 429 21.30 -0.66 33.83
C ALA A 429 22.15 0.62 33.80
N GLY A 430 22.00 1.44 32.76
CA GLY A 430 22.68 2.74 32.64
C GLY A 430 22.11 3.86 33.50
N GLN A 431 20.92 3.69 34.08
CA GLN A 431 20.30 4.64 35.04
C GLN A 431 20.63 4.33 36.51
N GLU A 432 21.28 3.19 36.79
CA GLU A 432 21.73 2.79 38.14
C GLU A 432 23.18 3.23 38.46
N ILE A 433 23.83 3.98 37.56
CA ILE A 433 25.16 4.60 37.73
C ILE A 433 24.98 6.12 37.79
#